data_AF-A0A942LDH3-F1
#
_entry.id   AF-A0A942LDH3-F1
#
_cell.length_a   1.000
_cell.length_b   1.000
_cell.length_c   1.000
_cell.angle_alpha   90.00
_cell.angle_beta   90.00
_cell.angle_gamma   90.00
#
_symmetry.space_group_name_H-M   'P 1'
#
loop_
_entity.id
_entity.type
_entity.pdbx_description
1 polymer ?
#
loop_
_entity_poly.entity_id
_entity_poly.type
_entity_poly.pdbx_seq_one_letter_code
_entity_poly.pdbx_strand_id
1 'polypeptide(L)'
;MTVRVRFAPSPTGFLHIGSLRTALYNYLFAKQQGGKYILRIEDTDQTRYVEGAIENMIQALAWSGIKHDEGVVFQEGKLVQKGEFGPYIQSERLDIYKKYIQELISSGHAYYCFCSKEKLDAVRESQKESGVTAKYDGLCHDVSVEEARDRIQNGENYVIRLKFPENHNIHFHDV
;
A
#
# COMPACT_ATOMS: atom_id res chain seq x y z
N MET A 1 19.45 -2.69 -17.37
CA MET A 1 18.28 -3.08 -16.55
C MET A 1 17.14 -3.36 -17.48
N THR A 2 16.41 -4.46 -17.30
CA THR A 2 15.19 -4.75 -18.06
C THR A 2 14.01 -3.97 -17.48
N VAL A 3 13.13 -3.43 -18.34
CA VAL A 3 11.93 -2.71 -17.91
C VAL A 3 11.05 -3.64 -17.07
N ARG A 4 10.55 -3.16 -15.92
CA ARG A 4 9.64 -3.88 -15.04
C ARG A 4 8.54 -2.95 -14.59
N VAL A 5 7.29 -3.35 -14.82
CA VAL A 5 6.12 -2.56 -14.43
C VAL A 5 5.09 -3.46 -13.76
N ARG A 6 4.20 -2.87 -12.96
CA ARG A 6 3.20 -3.65 -12.21
C ARG A 6 1.80 -3.09 -12.34
N PHE A 7 0.83 -3.99 -12.38
CA PHE A 7 -0.55 -3.70 -12.03
C PHE A 7 -0.77 -4.13 -10.57
N ALA A 8 -1.25 -3.19 -9.75
CA ALA A 8 -1.35 -3.33 -8.30
C ALA A 8 -2.79 -3.08 -7.80
N PRO A 9 -3.74 -3.97 -8.10
CA PRO A 9 -5.14 -3.84 -7.70
C PRO A 9 -5.38 -4.28 -6.26
N SER A 10 -6.35 -3.63 -5.59
CA SER A 10 -6.90 -4.10 -4.31
C SER A 10 -8.12 -5.00 -4.56
N PRO A 11 -8.28 -6.13 -3.84
CA PRO A 11 -9.38 -7.07 -4.01
C PRO A 11 -10.67 -6.58 -3.31
N THR A 12 -11.10 -5.36 -3.62
CA THR A 12 -12.26 -4.71 -2.97
C THR A 12 -13.51 -4.69 -3.84
N GLY A 13 -13.54 -5.47 -4.92
CA GLY A 13 -14.65 -5.52 -5.87
C GLY A 13 -14.22 -5.93 -7.28
N PHE A 14 -15.10 -5.70 -8.25
CA PHE A 14 -14.85 -6.05 -9.65
C PHE A 14 -13.83 -5.11 -10.33
N LEU A 15 -13.11 -5.67 -11.29
CA LEU A 15 -12.22 -4.90 -12.15
C LEU A 15 -13.03 -3.94 -13.04
N HIS A 16 -12.95 -2.64 -12.76
CA HIS A 16 -13.58 -1.61 -13.58
C HIS A 16 -12.71 -1.23 -14.79
N ILE A 17 -13.34 -0.59 -15.80
CA ILE A 17 -12.70 -0.22 -17.07
C ILE A 17 -11.42 0.60 -16.88
N GLY A 18 -11.43 1.56 -15.95
CA GLY A 18 -10.25 2.38 -15.63
C GLY A 18 -9.05 1.53 -15.17
N SER A 19 -9.29 0.52 -14.34
CA SER A 19 -8.24 -0.40 -13.88
C SER A 19 -7.75 -1.30 -15.01
N LEU A 20 -8.65 -1.79 -15.87
CA LEU A 20 -8.28 -2.58 -17.04
C LEU A 20 -7.41 -1.77 -18.02
N ARG A 21 -7.71 -0.48 -18.23
CA ARG A 21 -6.87 0.43 -19.03
C ARG A 21 -5.45 0.53 -18.46
N THR A 22 -5.31 0.72 -17.15
CA THR A 22 -4.00 0.78 -16.49
C THR A 22 -3.23 -0.54 -16.66
N ALA A 23 -3.91 -1.68 -16.47
CA ALA A 23 -3.32 -3.00 -16.72
C ALA A 23 -2.83 -3.14 -18.17
N LEU A 24 -3.65 -2.71 -19.14
CA LEU A 24 -3.31 -2.77 -20.56
C LEU A 24 -2.10 -1.90 -20.90
N TYR A 25 -2.02 -0.66 -20.40
CA TYR A 25 -0.89 0.22 -20.68
C TYR A 25 0.42 -0.31 -20.11
N ASN A 26 0.40 -0.82 -18.88
CA ASN A 26 1.57 -1.46 -18.28
C ASN A 26 1.99 -2.70 -19.08
N TYR A 27 1.03 -3.54 -19.48
CA TYR A 27 1.30 -4.72 -20.29
C TYR A 27 1.93 -4.37 -21.65
N LEU A 28 1.33 -3.43 -22.40
CA LEU A 28 1.84 -3.02 -23.71
C LEU A 28 3.20 -2.36 -23.61
N PHE A 29 3.41 -1.49 -22.61
CA PHE A 29 4.71 -0.86 -22.37
C PHE A 29 5.79 -1.90 -22.05
N ALA A 30 5.51 -2.86 -21.17
CA ALA A 30 6.43 -3.95 -20.89
C ALA A 30 6.76 -4.76 -22.16
N LYS A 31 5.75 -5.13 -22.96
CA LYS A 31 5.96 -5.90 -24.18
C LYS A 31 6.78 -5.15 -25.22
N GLN A 32 6.48 -3.87 -25.44
CA GLN A 32 7.23 -3.02 -26.38
C GLN A 32 8.72 -2.93 -26.00
N GLN A 33 9.01 -2.91 -24.70
CA GLN A 33 10.37 -2.78 -24.18
C GLN A 33 11.07 -4.13 -23.90
N GLY A 34 10.44 -5.27 -24.24
CA GLY A 34 10.97 -6.60 -23.89
C GLY A 34 11.12 -6.82 -22.37
N GLY A 35 10.33 -6.11 -21.57
CA GLY A 35 10.35 -6.11 -20.11
C GLY A 35 9.45 -7.17 -19.46
N LYS A 36 9.21 -7.00 -18.16
CA LYS A 36 8.33 -7.84 -17.34
C LYS A 36 7.11 -7.06 -16.87
N TYR A 37 5.94 -7.71 -16.95
CA TYR A 37 4.68 -7.22 -16.41
C TYR A 37 4.28 -8.05 -15.18
N ILE A 38 4.12 -7.40 -14.03
CA ILE A 38 3.87 -8.04 -12.73
C ILE A 38 2.45 -7.78 -12.24
N LEU A 39 1.79 -8.78 -11.68
CA LEU A 39 0.56 -8.63 -10.91
C LEU A 39 0.86 -8.75 -9.42
N ARG A 40 0.51 -7.72 -8.63
CA ARG A 40 0.64 -7.71 -7.17
C ARG A 40 -0.68 -7.34 -6.51
N ILE A 41 -1.14 -8.14 -5.56
CA ILE A 41 -2.42 -7.92 -4.88
C ILE A 41 -2.20 -7.02 -3.67
N GLU A 42 -2.89 -5.88 -3.65
CA GLU A 42 -2.81 -4.88 -2.57
C GLU A 42 -3.99 -5.09 -1.59
N ASP A 43 -3.94 -6.18 -0.82
CA ASP A 43 -4.99 -6.62 0.11
C ASP A 43 -4.75 -6.17 1.56
N THR A 44 -4.01 -5.07 1.77
CA THR A 44 -3.67 -4.61 3.12
C THR A 44 -4.87 -4.14 3.94
N ASP A 45 -5.98 -3.78 3.28
CA ASP A 45 -7.23 -3.41 3.93
C ASP A 45 -8.22 -4.59 3.95
N GLN A 46 -8.09 -5.41 4.98
CA GLN A 46 -8.91 -6.60 5.17
C GLN A 46 -10.41 -6.29 5.40
N THR A 47 -10.75 -5.07 5.84
CA THR A 47 -12.15 -4.68 6.07
C THR A 47 -12.94 -4.50 4.77
N ARG A 48 -12.23 -4.26 3.67
CA ARG A 48 -12.81 -4.10 2.33
C ARG A 48 -12.55 -5.31 1.43
N TYR A 49 -11.95 -6.38 1.94
CA TYR A 49 -11.65 -7.56 1.16
C TYR A 49 -12.94 -8.26 0.69
N VAL A 50 -13.02 -8.58 -0.59
CA VAL A 50 -14.14 -9.30 -1.18
C VAL A 50 -13.66 -10.67 -1.63
N GLU A 51 -14.24 -11.73 -1.06
CA GLU A 51 -13.95 -13.11 -1.45
C GLU A 51 -14.24 -13.34 -2.94
N GLY A 52 -13.34 -14.05 -3.64
CA GLY A 52 -13.45 -14.26 -5.08
C GLY A 52 -13.00 -13.09 -5.95
N ALA A 53 -12.67 -11.92 -5.39
CA ALA A 53 -12.29 -10.75 -6.19
C ALA A 53 -10.97 -10.95 -6.94
N ILE A 54 -10.01 -11.66 -6.33
CA ILE A 54 -8.71 -11.97 -6.96
C ILE A 54 -8.91 -12.87 -8.18
N GLU A 55 -9.71 -13.93 -8.03
CA GLU A 55 -10.04 -14.89 -9.08
C GLU A 55 -10.76 -14.22 -10.26
N ASN A 56 -11.82 -13.46 -9.96
CA ASN A 56 -12.58 -12.71 -10.96
C ASN A 56 -11.67 -11.77 -11.76
N MET A 57 -10.74 -11.09 -11.08
CA MET A 57 -9.80 -10.19 -11.71
C MET A 57 -8.77 -10.93 -12.60
N ILE A 58 -8.21 -12.06 -12.13
CA ILE A 58 -7.30 -12.88 -12.94
C ILE A 58 -8.02 -13.39 -14.19
N GLN A 59 -9.28 -13.81 -14.06
CA GLN A 59 -10.11 -14.23 -15.19
C GLN A 59 -10.39 -13.08 -16.16
N ALA A 60 -10.69 -11.88 -15.68
CA ALA A 60 -10.90 -10.70 -16.53
C ALA A 60 -9.63 -10.28 -17.30
N LEU A 61 -8.46 -10.34 -16.64
CA LEU A 61 -7.17 -10.12 -17.30
C LEU A 61 -6.88 -11.19 -18.36
N ALA A 62 -7.15 -12.46 -18.06
CA ALA A 62 -6.99 -13.55 -19.02
C ALA A 62 -7.92 -13.40 -20.23
N TRP A 63 -9.20 -13.07 -20.01
CA TRP A 63 -10.19 -12.81 -21.05
C TRP A 63 -9.78 -11.68 -21.99
N SER A 64 -9.19 -10.61 -21.44
CA SER A 64 -8.67 -9.48 -22.23
C SER A 64 -7.31 -9.74 -22.91
N GLY A 65 -6.74 -10.94 -22.76
CA GLY A 65 -5.45 -11.31 -23.34
C GLY A 65 -4.24 -10.73 -22.61
N ILE A 66 -4.43 -10.12 -21.45
CA ILE A 66 -3.36 -9.52 -20.63
C ILE A 66 -2.74 -10.61 -19.74
N LYS A 67 -1.51 -11.00 -20.05
CA LYS A 67 -0.76 -12.03 -19.31
C LYS A 67 0.41 -11.41 -18.55
N HIS A 68 0.48 -11.65 -17.25
CA HIS A 68 1.60 -11.23 -16.41
C HIS A 68 2.68 -12.33 -16.31
N ASP A 69 3.92 -11.88 -16.25
CA ASP A 69 5.11 -12.74 -16.16
C ASP A 69 5.33 -13.24 -14.73
N GLU A 70 5.06 -12.39 -13.74
CA GLU A 70 5.20 -12.65 -12.30
C GLU A 70 3.93 -12.20 -11.57
N GLY A 71 3.56 -12.88 -10.49
CA GLY A 71 2.35 -12.53 -9.74
C GLY A 71 1.48 -13.73 -9.36
N VAL A 72 0.25 -13.41 -8.97
CA VAL A 72 -0.79 -14.39 -8.61
C VAL A 72 -1.48 -14.90 -9.88
N VAL A 73 -1.49 -16.22 -10.08
CA VAL A 73 -2.20 -16.89 -11.17
C VAL A 73 -3.25 -17.84 -10.63
N PHE A 74 -4.28 -18.10 -11.42
CA PHE A 74 -5.26 -19.14 -11.16
C PHE A 74 -4.87 -20.40 -11.94
N GLN A 75 -4.45 -21.46 -11.25
CA GLN A 75 -4.00 -22.73 -11.85
C GLN A 75 -4.62 -23.90 -11.07
N GLU A 76 -5.15 -24.89 -11.80
CA GLU A 76 -5.72 -26.12 -11.19
C GLU A 76 -6.77 -25.85 -10.10
N GLY A 77 -7.59 -24.80 -10.29
CA GLY A 77 -8.65 -24.43 -9.36
C GLY A 77 -8.15 -23.72 -8.10
N LYS A 78 -6.89 -23.27 -8.05
CA LYS A 78 -6.29 -22.60 -6.89
C LYS A 78 -5.53 -21.34 -7.30
N LEU A 79 -5.46 -20.39 -6.38
CA LEU A 79 -4.52 -19.27 -6.48
C LEU A 79 -3.11 -19.77 -6.14
N VAL A 80 -2.18 -19.57 -7.07
CA VAL A 80 -0.75 -19.85 -6.87
C VAL A 80 0.06 -18.62 -7.27
N GLN A 81 1.28 -18.51 -6.76
CA GLN A 81 2.14 -17.35 -6.98
C GLN A 81 3.40 -17.78 -7.73
N LYS A 82 3.81 -17.02 -8.75
CA LYS A 82 4.99 -17.33 -9.57
C LYS A 82 5.92 -16.12 -9.71
N GLY A 83 7.21 -16.39 -9.84
CA GLY A 83 8.26 -15.39 -10.04
C GLY A 83 9.16 -15.23 -8.81
N GLU A 84 10.26 -14.49 -8.99
CA GLU A 84 11.38 -14.48 -8.04
C GLU A 84 11.18 -13.57 -6.81
N PHE A 85 10.27 -12.59 -6.90
CA PHE A 85 10.08 -11.55 -5.87
C PHE A 85 8.83 -11.77 -5.00
N GLY A 86 8.32 -13.00 -4.96
CA GLY A 86 7.20 -13.37 -4.11
C GLY A 86 7.47 -13.14 -2.61
N PRO A 87 6.43 -13.13 -1.77
CA PRO A 87 5.00 -13.23 -2.12
C PRO A 87 4.47 -12.01 -2.90
N TYR A 88 3.54 -12.20 -3.83
CA TYR A 88 2.88 -11.15 -4.61
C TYR A 88 1.53 -10.73 -4.01
N ILE A 89 1.14 -11.28 -2.87
CA ILE A 89 0.02 -10.84 -2.03
C ILE A 89 0.58 -10.05 -0.85
N GLN A 90 0.10 -8.82 -0.62
CA GLN A 90 0.73 -7.94 0.35
C GLN A 90 0.51 -8.36 1.80
N SER A 91 -0.63 -8.96 2.15
CA SER A 91 -0.88 -9.50 3.49
C SER A 91 0.13 -10.59 3.90
N GLU A 92 0.77 -11.25 2.93
CA GLU A 92 1.82 -12.25 3.16
C GLU A 92 3.23 -11.65 3.32
N ARG A 93 3.37 -10.31 3.23
CA ARG A 93 4.67 -9.61 3.24
C ARG A 93 4.94 -8.81 4.52
N LEU A 94 4.24 -9.11 5.62
CA LEU A 94 4.31 -8.33 6.85
C LEU A 94 5.72 -8.19 7.43
N ASP A 95 6.55 -9.23 7.34
CA ASP A 95 7.92 -9.18 7.88
C ASP A 95 8.80 -8.20 7.12
N ILE A 96 8.59 -8.07 5.80
CA ILE A 96 9.27 -7.07 4.97
C ILE A 96 8.89 -5.66 5.44
N TYR A 97 7.59 -5.42 5.66
CA TYR A 97 7.12 -4.11 6.11
C TYR A 97 7.62 -3.78 7.52
N LYS A 98 7.57 -4.74 8.45
CA LYS A 98 8.09 -4.58 9.81
C LYS A 98 9.56 -4.18 9.79
N LYS A 99 10.38 -4.84 8.96
CA LYS A 99 11.79 -4.48 8.79
C LYS A 99 11.95 -3.01 8.38
N TYR A 100 11.31 -2.58 7.29
CA TYR A 100 11.45 -1.20 6.80
C TYR A 100 10.83 -0.17 7.74
N ILE A 101 9.77 -0.52 8.46
CA ILE A 101 9.21 0.31 9.53
C ILE A 101 10.26 0.56 10.62
N GLN A 102 10.98 -0.48 11.05
CA GLN A 102 12.06 -0.32 12.04
C GLN A 102 13.21 0.53 11.51
N GLU A 103 13.58 0.37 10.23
CA GLU A 103 14.58 1.23 9.58
C GLU A 103 14.15 2.70 9.53
N LEU A 104 12.87 2.98 9.24
CA LEU A 104 12.33 4.34 9.22
C LEU A 104 12.27 4.96 10.62
N ILE A 105 11.91 4.18 11.64
CA ILE A 105 11.90 4.66 13.03
C ILE A 105 13.33 4.94 13.51
N SER A 106 14.27 4.01 13.28
CA SER A 106 15.65 4.15 13.75
C SER A 106 16.40 5.29 13.04
N SER A 107 16.03 5.60 11.80
CA SER A 107 16.56 6.74 11.06
C SER A 107 15.82 8.06 11.31
N GLY A 108 14.82 8.08 12.19
CA GLY A 108 14.05 9.28 12.55
C GLY A 108 13.05 9.75 11.49
N HIS A 109 12.77 8.93 10.47
CA HIS A 109 11.80 9.23 9.40
C HIS A 109 10.38 8.74 9.70
N ALA A 110 10.18 8.06 10.82
CA ALA A 110 8.87 7.66 11.32
C ALA A 110 8.83 7.70 12.84
N TYR A 111 7.61 7.84 13.39
CA TYR A 111 7.38 7.91 14.83
C TYR A 111 6.08 7.20 15.23
N TYR A 112 6.01 6.80 16.49
CA TYR A 112 4.83 6.18 17.07
C TYR A 112 3.76 7.22 17.42
N CYS A 113 2.51 6.92 17.10
CA CYS A 113 1.37 7.77 17.41
C CYS A 113 0.30 6.97 18.14
N PHE A 114 -0.09 7.48 19.31
CA PHE A 114 -1.06 6.85 20.21
C PHE A 114 -2.39 7.61 20.27
N CYS A 115 -2.61 8.54 19.33
CA CYS A 115 -3.87 9.31 19.27
C CYS A 115 -5.05 8.38 18.97
N SER A 116 -6.08 8.44 19.80
CA SER A 116 -7.33 7.70 19.57
C SER A 116 -8.09 8.25 18.36
N LYS A 117 -9.01 7.44 17.82
CA LYS A 117 -9.85 7.85 16.69
C LYS A 117 -10.71 9.07 17.05
N GLU A 118 -11.29 9.09 18.24
CA GLU A 118 -12.16 10.16 18.75
C GLU A 118 -11.40 11.50 18.80
N LYS A 119 -10.13 11.46 19.25
CA LYS A 119 -9.28 12.64 19.28
C LYS A 119 -8.97 13.15 17.86
N LEU A 120 -8.63 12.24 16.95
CA LEU A 120 -8.34 12.59 15.56
C LEU A 120 -9.56 13.19 14.86
N ASP A 121 -10.77 12.67 15.15
CA ASP A 121 -12.02 13.16 14.60
C ASP A 121 -12.38 14.55 15.17
N ALA A 122 -12.15 14.79 16.46
CA ALA A 122 -12.34 16.12 17.06
C ALA A 122 -11.41 17.18 16.45
N VAL A 123 -10.13 16.83 16.21
CA VAL A 123 -9.17 17.72 15.54
C VAL A 123 -9.62 18.04 14.10
N ARG A 124 -10.13 17.04 13.37
CA ARG A 124 -10.64 17.22 12.01
C ARG A 124 -11.84 18.14 11.95
N GLU A 125 -12.81 17.97 12.85
CA GLU A 125 -14.00 18.85 12.87
C GLU A 125 -13.62 20.29 13.24
N SER A 126 -12.75 20.49 14.24
CA SER A 126 -12.28 21.84 14.61
C SER A 126 -11.55 22.55 13.46
N GLN A 127 -10.72 21.82 12.71
CA GLN A 127 -10.04 22.35 11.52
C GLN A 127 -11.02 22.70 10.40
N LYS A 128 -12.03 21.86 10.18
CA LYS A 128 -13.08 22.07 9.18
C LYS A 128 -13.95 23.28 9.52
N GLU A 129 -14.35 23.45 10.77
CA GLU A 129 -15.09 24.64 11.26
C GLU A 129 -14.27 25.92 11.07
N SER A 130 -12.95 25.82 11.22
CA SER A 130 -12.02 26.93 11.01
C SER A 130 -11.69 27.18 9.53
N GLY A 131 -12.29 26.43 8.59
CA GLY A 131 -12.07 26.58 7.15
C GLY A 131 -10.68 26.16 6.67
N VAL A 132 -9.90 25.46 7.49
CA VAL A 132 -8.56 24.96 7.12
C VAL A 132 -8.63 23.51 6.66
N THR A 133 -7.72 23.12 5.77
CA THR A 133 -7.62 21.72 5.32
C THR A 133 -7.27 20.82 6.49
N ALA A 134 -8.07 19.76 6.67
CA ALA A 134 -7.88 18.82 7.76
C ALA A 134 -6.52 18.10 7.62
N LYS A 135 -5.67 18.20 8.65
CA LYS A 135 -4.38 17.53 8.74
C LYS A 135 -4.16 17.00 10.16
N TYR A 136 -3.36 15.94 10.27
CA TYR A 136 -2.89 15.50 11.56
C TYR A 136 -2.10 16.65 12.23
N ASP A 137 -2.35 16.88 13.52
CA ASP A 137 -1.80 17.99 14.30
C ASP A 137 -0.36 17.75 14.77
N GLY A 138 0.17 16.54 14.56
CA GLY A 138 1.54 16.21 14.93
C GLY A 138 1.74 15.95 16.42
N LEU A 139 0.68 15.73 17.21
CA LEU A 139 0.80 15.62 18.66
C LEU A 139 1.87 14.63 19.15
N CYS A 140 2.00 13.48 18.50
CA CYS A 140 2.96 12.46 18.90
C CYS A 140 4.34 12.62 18.24
N HIS A 141 4.62 13.72 17.56
CA HIS A 141 5.85 13.93 16.78
C HIS A 141 7.12 13.84 17.64
N ASP A 142 7.05 14.36 18.86
CA ASP A 142 8.19 14.44 19.79
C ASP A 142 8.21 13.30 20.82
N VAL A 143 7.33 12.31 20.69
CA VAL A 143 7.35 11.12 21.57
C VAL A 143 8.63 10.35 21.28
N SER A 144 9.47 10.18 22.31
CA SER A 144 10.73 9.44 22.19
C SER A 144 10.47 7.95 21.96
N VAL A 145 11.47 7.25 21.41
CA VAL A 145 11.36 5.79 21.20
C VAL A 145 11.26 5.06 22.54
N GLU A 146 11.92 5.58 23.58
CA GLU A 146 11.86 5.07 24.95
C GLU A 146 10.44 5.18 25.52
N GLU A 147 9.83 6.37 25.46
CA GLU A 147 8.45 6.56 25.92
C GLU A 147 7.48 5.71 25.10
N ALA A 148 7.66 5.64 23.78
CA ALA A 148 6.83 4.81 22.92
C ALA A 148 6.92 3.33 23.31
N ARG A 149 8.11 2.81 23.65
CA ARG A 149 8.28 1.42 24.11
C ARG A 149 7.51 1.15 25.39
N ASP A 150 7.57 2.06 26.37
CA ASP A 150 6.85 1.91 27.64
C ASP A 150 5.34 1.87 27.41
N ARG A 151 4.81 2.78 26.58
CA ARG A 151 3.39 2.83 26.22
C ARG A 151 2.93 1.59 25.47
N ILE A 152 3.76 1.07 24.57
CA ILE A 152 3.50 -0.19 23.85
C ILE A 152 3.49 -1.38 24.82
N GLN A 153 4.43 -1.45 25.76
CA GLN A 153 4.47 -2.50 26.80
C GLN A 153 3.25 -2.45 27.72
N ASN A 154 2.72 -1.25 27.98
CA ASN A 154 1.49 -1.04 28.72
C ASN A 154 0.21 -1.40 27.90
N GLY A 155 0.36 -1.84 26.66
CA GLY A 155 -0.75 -2.30 25.82
C GLY A 155 -1.53 -1.17 25.15
N GLU A 156 -0.99 0.04 25.08
CA GLU A 156 -1.64 1.13 24.35
C GLU A 156 -1.67 0.86 22.84
N ASN A 157 -2.83 1.08 22.22
CA ASN A 157 -2.97 1.01 20.76
C ASN A 157 -2.19 2.13 20.09
N TYR A 158 -1.50 1.81 19.00
CA TYR A 158 -0.69 2.77 18.28
C TYR A 158 -0.72 2.55 16.77
N VAL A 159 -0.33 3.60 16.05
CA VAL A 159 0.02 3.55 14.63
C VAL A 159 1.42 4.13 14.45
N ILE A 160 2.00 3.91 13.27
CA ILE A 160 3.30 4.48 12.91
C ILE A 160 3.05 5.49 11.80
N ARG A 161 3.57 6.71 11.98
CA ARG A 161 3.41 7.82 11.04
C ARG A 161 4.75 8.16 10.42
N LEU A 162 4.74 8.52 9.14
CA LEU A 162 5.92 9.09 8.47
C LEU A 162 6.14 10.53 8.98
N LYS A 163 7.39 10.86 9.27
CA LYS A 163 7.83 12.21 9.59
C LYS A 163 8.03 12.98 8.29
N PHE A 164 7.11 13.90 7.99
CA PHE A 164 7.27 14.81 6.87
C PHE A 164 8.17 15.99 7.26
N PRO A 165 9.12 16.41 6.38
CA PRO A 165 9.91 17.60 6.62
C PRO A 165 9.04 18.86 6.55
N GLU A 166 9.26 19.79 7.47
CA GLU A 166 8.62 21.09 7.44
C GLU A 166 9.36 22.04 6.50
N ASN A 167 8.62 22.95 5.87
CA ASN A 167 9.17 24.02 5.00
C ASN A 167 10.09 23.50 3.89
N HIS A 168 9.78 22.34 3.33
CA HIS A 168 10.55 21.72 2.27
C HIS A 168 9.75 21.62 0.97
N ASN A 169 10.35 22.10 -0.14
CA ASN A 169 9.75 21.97 -1.47
C ASN A 169 10.09 20.60 -2.06
N ILE A 170 9.07 19.79 -2.28
CA ILE A 170 9.20 18.48 -2.93
C ILE A 170 8.84 18.65 -4.40
N HIS A 171 9.79 18.36 -5.29
CA HIS A 171 9.58 18.39 -6.73
C HIS A 171 9.43 16.96 -7.28
N PHE A 172 8.45 16.74 -8.15
CA PHE A 172 8.22 15.47 -8.82
C PHE A 172 8.18 15.68 -10.34
N HIS A 173 8.71 14.72 -11.10
CA HIS A 173 8.61 14.68 -12.55
C HIS A 173 7.69 13.52 -12.93
N ASP A 174 6.60 13.84 -13.62
CA ASP A 174 5.65 12.89 -14.18
C ASP A 174 5.87 12.77 -15.69
N VAL A 175 5.73 11.56 -16.23
CA VAL A 175 6.02 11.22 -17.64
C VAL A 175 4.84 11.53 -18.54
#